data_AF-A0A524DX29-F1
#
_entry.id   AF-A0A524DX29-F1
#
_cell.length_a   1.000
_cell.length_b   1.000
_cell.length_c   1.000
_cell.angle_alpha   90.00
_cell.angle_beta   90.00
_cell.angle_gamma   90.00
#
_symmetry.space_group_name_H-M   'P 1'
#
loop_
_entity.id
_entity.type
_entity.pdbx_description
1 polymer ?
#
loop_
_entity_poly.entity_id
_entity_poly.type
_entity_poly.pdbx_seq_one_letter_code
_entity_poly.pdbx_strand_id
1 'polypeptide(L)'
;MTQITKEMMDSITETYAGSLFVRSILENQLDIGQAKKLRIDEIEGLTDHIMMVETEKYRVLQYILNRGVATVTQIKNELKVPELTIIKHILTLESEGWLELRDKESLAYGVRSLINQSGEVISLELISPWNIRSAYDPIKIIVDAHLCCLCGACKAVCPVEAITIVDDKPIIDDNKCIHCGLCNYHCPRTHMPINVLKTFVAGPQSEIFQDLSTQPFGPVRIIKSAQTADEKIKAVCQDGGMVTTFLKYLLEKNEIDGAVVAKRLDNSWDTTAVIVTNLDDLLEAAGTKYAVSPNFVAFNKAREAGCKKLAFVGTPCQVQAMRKYQVYSNIFEDIWGSIEYVIGIFCMETFAYENVVKISEEFCKTPIAKVSKMDINKGKFFVYDLEKNPTEVPIKDVTSLARHACHYCIDLTNELADISCGSIGSGPGWSTVIVRSEKGEKLYNASLKENYFQVRDIPTDKPFGIPLIEKLAEGKRTRNFKGLKKILSELPPYYYNSLEKILKVEEQ
;
A
#
# COMPACT_ATOMS: atom_id res chain seq x y z
N MET A 1 1.00 -31.74 1.26
CA MET A 1 -0.27 -31.66 0.50
C MET A 1 -1.16 -32.79 0.98
N THR A 2 -2.14 -32.49 1.85
CA THR A 2 -3.16 -33.45 2.28
C THR A 2 -4.28 -33.38 1.25
N GLN A 3 -4.61 -34.51 0.63
CA GLN A 3 -5.61 -34.58 -0.44
C GLN A 3 -7.00 -34.28 0.14
N ILE A 4 -7.67 -33.26 -0.41
CA ILE A 4 -9.02 -32.87 0.00
C ILE A 4 -9.99 -33.94 -0.51
N THR A 5 -10.79 -34.53 0.39
CA THR A 5 -11.75 -35.59 0.04
C THR A 5 -13.03 -35.01 -0.57
N LYS A 6 -13.76 -35.83 -1.33
CA LYS A 6 -15.06 -35.46 -1.93
C LYS A 6 -16.11 -35.09 -0.87
N GLU A 7 -16.12 -35.77 0.27
CA GLU A 7 -17.01 -35.44 1.40
C GLU A 7 -16.63 -34.11 2.07
N MET A 8 -15.33 -33.77 2.13
CA MET A 8 -14.92 -32.43 2.53
C MET A 8 -15.39 -31.41 1.50
N MET A 9 -15.23 -31.65 0.19
CA MET A 9 -15.72 -30.77 -0.89
C MET A 9 -17.25 -30.57 -0.85
N ASP A 10 -18.04 -31.60 -0.56
CA ASP A 10 -19.50 -31.50 -0.50
C ASP A 10 -19.96 -30.74 0.78
N SER A 11 -19.32 -31.00 1.94
CA SER A 11 -19.51 -30.21 3.17
C SER A 11 -19.08 -28.75 3.01
N ILE A 12 -18.00 -28.55 2.27
CA ILE A 12 -17.48 -27.26 1.84
C ILE A 12 -18.57 -26.57 1.02
N THR A 13 -19.08 -27.19 -0.04
CA THR A 13 -20.06 -26.60 -0.97
C THR A 13 -21.37 -26.18 -0.29
N GLU A 14 -21.88 -26.95 0.68
CA GLU A 14 -23.04 -26.54 1.50
C GLU A 14 -22.72 -25.40 2.48
N THR A 15 -21.47 -25.26 2.94
CA THR A 15 -21.01 -24.18 3.82
C THR A 15 -20.65 -22.89 3.04
N TYR A 16 -20.07 -22.98 1.83
CA TYR A 16 -19.77 -21.82 0.95
C TYR A 16 -20.98 -21.30 0.19
N ALA A 17 -22.13 -21.97 0.32
CA ALA A 17 -23.40 -21.42 -0.09
C ALA A 17 -23.71 -20.04 0.54
N GLY A 18 -22.98 -19.61 1.58
CA GLY A 18 -23.10 -18.27 2.16
C GLY A 18 -22.10 -17.21 1.67
N SER A 19 -20.94 -17.60 1.10
CA SER A 19 -19.89 -16.63 0.72
C SER A 19 -20.07 -16.18 -0.73
N LEU A 20 -20.59 -14.96 -0.93
CA LEU A 20 -20.70 -14.37 -2.26
C LEU A 20 -19.32 -14.27 -2.94
N PHE A 21 -18.25 -14.05 -2.16
CA PHE A 21 -16.90 -13.94 -2.68
C PHE A 21 -16.43 -15.21 -3.41
N VAL A 22 -16.67 -16.38 -2.81
CA VAL A 22 -16.37 -17.69 -3.42
C VAL A 22 -17.30 -17.98 -4.59
N ARG A 23 -18.62 -17.77 -4.40
CA ARG A 23 -19.63 -18.02 -5.44
C ARG A 23 -19.40 -17.19 -6.70
N SER A 24 -19.13 -15.90 -6.58
CA SER A 24 -18.85 -15.03 -7.73
C SER A 24 -17.67 -15.53 -8.56
N ILE A 25 -16.66 -16.18 -7.96
CA ILE A 25 -15.53 -16.73 -8.71
C ILE A 25 -15.86 -18.12 -9.30
N LEU A 26 -16.54 -18.99 -8.54
CA LEU A 26 -16.94 -20.33 -8.99
C LEU A 26 -17.96 -20.30 -10.13
N GLU A 27 -18.98 -19.45 -10.01
CA GLU A 27 -20.09 -19.39 -10.97
C GLU A 27 -19.69 -18.68 -12.27
N ASN A 28 -18.64 -17.86 -12.25
CA ASN A 28 -18.18 -17.06 -13.39
C ASN A 28 -16.81 -17.50 -13.94
N GLN A 29 -16.40 -18.77 -13.73
CA GLN A 29 -15.15 -19.32 -14.27
C GLN A 29 -15.02 -19.12 -15.79
N LEU A 30 -16.14 -19.24 -16.52
CA LEU A 30 -16.19 -19.04 -17.96
C LEU A 30 -15.88 -17.58 -18.34
N ASP A 31 -16.49 -16.60 -17.67
CA ASP A 31 -16.23 -15.18 -17.93
C ASP A 31 -14.79 -14.80 -17.58
N ILE A 32 -14.26 -15.35 -16.48
CA ILE A 32 -12.84 -15.18 -16.10
C ILE A 32 -11.92 -15.74 -17.20
N GLY A 33 -12.20 -16.95 -17.70
CA GLY A 33 -11.44 -17.57 -18.79
C GLY A 33 -11.53 -16.77 -20.11
N GLN A 34 -12.71 -16.23 -20.43
CA GLN A 34 -12.93 -15.41 -21.63
C GLN A 34 -12.15 -14.09 -21.61
N ALA A 35 -11.89 -13.53 -20.42
CA ALA A 35 -11.06 -12.34 -20.27
C ALA A 35 -9.58 -12.58 -20.59
N LYS A 36 -9.12 -13.84 -20.67
CA LYS A 36 -7.75 -14.25 -21.04
C LYS A 36 -6.64 -13.64 -20.20
N LYS A 37 -6.96 -13.13 -19.01
CA LYS A 37 -5.98 -12.61 -18.06
C LYS A 37 -5.27 -13.75 -17.31
N LEU A 38 -6.07 -14.70 -16.86
CA LEU A 38 -5.65 -15.87 -16.10
C LEU A 38 -5.70 -17.12 -16.97
N ARG A 39 -4.76 -18.05 -16.76
CA ARG A 39 -4.83 -19.41 -17.30
C ARG A 39 -5.78 -20.26 -16.47
N ILE A 40 -6.24 -21.38 -17.02
CA ILE A 40 -7.16 -22.29 -16.33
C ILE A 40 -6.60 -22.73 -14.97
N ASP A 41 -5.33 -23.13 -14.91
CA ASP A 41 -4.65 -23.54 -13.67
C ASP A 41 -4.58 -22.41 -12.62
N GLU A 42 -4.46 -21.15 -13.06
CA GLU A 42 -4.46 -20.00 -12.17
C GLU A 42 -5.86 -19.65 -11.66
N ILE A 43 -6.90 -19.89 -12.46
CA ILE A 43 -8.29 -19.71 -12.03
C ILE A 43 -8.63 -20.74 -10.97
N GLU A 44 -8.24 -22.01 -11.16
CA GLU A 44 -8.37 -23.07 -10.16
C GLU A 44 -7.60 -22.71 -8.87
N GLY A 45 -6.33 -22.35 -8.99
CA GLY A 45 -5.50 -21.96 -7.84
C GLY A 45 -6.04 -20.73 -7.07
N LEU A 46 -6.56 -19.73 -7.80
CA LEU A 46 -7.23 -18.56 -7.19
C LEU A 46 -8.49 -18.98 -6.43
N THR A 47 -9.28 -19.87 -7.02
CA THR A 47 -10.51 -20.39 -6.43
C THR A 47 -10.22 -21.15 -5.14
N ASP A 48 -9.25 -22.05 -5.17
CA ASP A 48 -8.82 -22.85 -4.01
C ASP A 48 -8.32 -21.95 -2.86
N HIS A 49 -7.49 -20.94 -3.17
CA HIS A 49 -7.00 -19.99 -2.18
C HIS A 49 -8.14 -19.18 -1.55
N ILE A 50 -9.07 -18.67 -2.36
CA ILE A 50 -10.21 -17.92 -1.86
C ILE A 50 -11.09 -18.80 -0.98
N MET A 51 -11.35 -20.04 -1.39
CA MET A 51 -12.09 -21.01 -0.59
C MET A 51 -11.42 -21.24 0.76
N MET A 52 -10.10 -21.49 0.78
CA MET A 52 -9.34 -21.69 2.02
C MET A 52 -9.42 -20.50 2.97
N VAL A 53 -9.20 -19.28 2.47
CA VAL A 53 -9.26 -18.05 3.29
C VAL A 53 -10.66 -17.85 3.86
N GLU A 54 -11.71 -18.10 3.08
CA GLU A 54 -13.09 -18.02 3.54
C GLU A 54 -13.43 -19.15 4.53
N THR A 55 -12.87 -20.36 4.36
CA THR A 55 -13.00 -21.46 5.33
C THR A 55 -12.50 -21.02 6.69
N GLU A 56 -11.28 -20.51 6.75
CA GLU A 56 -10.62 -20.11 7.99
C GLU A 56 -11.39 -18.98 8.67
N LYS A 57 -11.81 -17.97 7.89
CA LYS A 57 -12.65 -16.87 8.36
C LYS A 57 -13.96 -17.37 8.97
N TYR A 58 -14.65 -18.28 8.29
CA TYR A 58 -15.93 -18.82 8.75
C TYR A 58 -15.77 -19.72 9.99
N ARG A 59 -14.68 -20.50 10.09
CA ARG A 59 -14.38 -21.26 11.31
C ARG A 59 -14.19 -20.34 12.52
N VAL A 60 -13.51 -19.20 12.34
CA VAL A 60 -13.39 -18.17 13.38
C VAL A 60 -14.77 -17.63 13.75
N LEU A 61 -15.59 -17.24 12.76
CA LEU A 61 -16.95 -16.74 12.98
C LEU A 61 -17.84 -17.75 13.74
N GLN A 62 -17.87 -19.02 13.31
CA GLN A 62 -18.65 -20.09 13.95
C GLN A 62 -18.22 -20.36 15.38
N TYR A 63 -16.92 -20.31 15.65
CA TYR A 63 -16.41 -20.44 17.01
C TYR A 63 -16.93 -19.32 17.93
N ILE A 64 -16.96 -18.09 17.42
CA ILE A 64 -17.47 -16.92 18.15
C ILE A 64 -18.99 -17.05 18.36
N LEU A 65 -19.74 -17.38 17.29
CA LEU A 65 -21.18 -17.60 17.30
C LEU A 65 -21.61 -18.61 18.37
N ASN A 66 -20.91 -19.74 18.46
CA ASN A 66 -21.26 -20.83 19.37
C ASN A 66 -20.99 -20.52 20.85
N ARG A 67 -20.06 -19.61 21.14
CA ARG A 67 -19.67 -19.27 22.53
C ARG A 67 -20.28 -17.97 23.03
N GLY A 68 -20.77 -17.11 22.14
CA GLY A 68 -21.25 -15.77 22.48
C GLY A 68 -20.12 -14.78 22.76
N VAL A 69 -19.08 -15.16 23.52
CA VAL A 69 -17.86 -14.36 23.77
C VAL A 69 -16.63 -15.27 23.66
N ALA A 70 -15.58 -14.80 22.98
CA ALA A 70 -14.36 -15.56 22.74
C ALA A 70 -13.12 -14.66 22.73
N THR A 71 -11.99 -15.18 23.22
CA THR A 71 -10.69 -14.50 23.14
C THR A 71 -9.86 -14.97 21.96
N VAL A 72 -8.92 -14.14 21.46
CA VAL A 72 -7.98 -14.56 20.40
C VAL A 72 -7.19 -15.80 20.83
N THR A 73 -6.70 -15.84 22.07
CA THR A 73 -5.97 -17.00 22.63
C THR A 73 -6.83 -18.27 22.66
N GLN A 74 -8.11 -18.14 23.03
CA GLN A 74 -9.05 -19.25 23.00
C GLN A 74 -9.27 -19.77 21.58
N ILE A 75 -9.51 -18.87 20.62
CA ILE A 75 -9.70 -19.22 19.20
C ILE A 75 -8.45 -19.93 18.65
N LYS A 76 -7.26 -19.40 18.95
CA LYS A 76 -5.95 -19.98 18.56
C LYS A 76 -5.79 -21.39 19.08
N ASN A 77 -6.08 -21.60 20.36
CA ASN A 77 -5.92 -22.90 21.02
C ASN A 77 -6.88 -23.95 20.46
N GLU A 78 -8.11 -23.55 20.12
CA GLU A 78 -9.11 -24.45 19.54
C GLU A 78 -8.83 -24.73 18.06
N LEU A 79 -8.78 -23.68 17.23
CA LEU A 79 -8.77 -23.79 15.78
C LEU A 79 -7.38 -24.11 15.21
N LYS A 80 -6.33 -23.97 16.03
CA LYS A 80 -4.92 -24.08 15.64
C LYS A 80 -4.51 -23.11 14.53
N VAL A 81 -5.17 -21.95 14.47
CA VAL A 81 -4.88 -20.88 13.52
C VAL A 81 -3.92 -19.86 14.16
N PRO A 82 -2.93 -19.32 13.43
CA PRO A 82 -2.05 -18.29 13.97
C PRO A 82 -2.80 -17.05 14.46
N GLU A 83 -2.24 -16.41 15.50
CA GLU A 83 -2.87 -15.28 16.19
C GLU A 83 -3.15 -14.09 15.27
N LEU A 84 -2.17 -13.70 14.45
CA LEU A 84 -2.33 -12.62 13.47
C LEU A 84 -3.39 -12.95 12.42
N THR A 85 -3.49 -14.21 12.01
CA THR A 85 -4.52 -14.68 11.07
C THR A 85 -5.91 -14.57 11.70
N ILE A 86 -6.06 -14.92 12.98
CA ILE A 86 -7.32 -14.74 13.72
C ILE A 86 -7.69 -13.26 13.81
N ILE A 87 -6.74 -12.39 14.20
CA ILE A 87 -6.97 -10.95 14.29
C ILE A 87 -7.39 -10.37 12.93
N LYS A 88 -6.72 -10.77 11.85
CA LYS A 88 -7.10 -10.42 10.47
C LYS A 88 -8.55 -10.81 10.18
N HIS A 89 -8.94 -12.07 10.45
CA HIS A 89 -10.30 -12.53 10.18
C HIS A 89 -11.34 -11.78 11.01
N ILE A 90 -11.06 -11.54 12.30
CA ILE A 90 -11.94 -10.75 13.17
C ILE A 90 -12.14 -9.34 12.61
N LEU A 91 -11.07 -8.65 12.20
CA LEU A 91 -11.17 -7.31 11.60
C LEU A 91 -11.95 -7.32 10.28
N THR A 92 -11.78 -8.39 9.48
CA THR A 92 -12.55 -8.59 8.24
C THR A 92 -14.04 -8.75 8.55
N LEU A 93 -14.38 -9.64 9.48
CA LEU A 93 -15.75 -9.94 9.88
C LEU A 93 -16.44 -8.71 10.50
N GLU A 94 -15.72 -7.91 11.29
CA GLU A 94 -16.23 -6.62 11.78
C GLU A 94 -16.50 -5.66 10.62
N SER A 95 -15.60 -5.58 9.64
CA SER A 95 -15.77 -4.72 8.47
C SER A 95 -16.93 -5.13 7.55
N GLU A 96 -17.23 -6.43 7.51
CA GLU A 96 -18.35 -7.02 6.77
C GLU A 96 -19.67 -6.95 7.54
N GLY A 97 -19.64 -6.49 8.81
CA GLY A 97 -20.83 -6.33 9.65
C GLY A 97 -21.28 -7.59 10.38
N TRP A 98 -20.47 -8.66 10.40
CA TRP A 98 -20.77 -9.91 11.10
C TRP A 98 -20.58 -9.82 12.61
N LEU A 99 -19.66 -8.96 13.06
CA LEU A 99 -19.26 -8.83 14.47
C LEU A 99 -19.17 -7.35 14.86
N GLU A 100 -19.47 -7.05 16.12
CA GLU A 100 -19.05 -5.80 16.76
C GLU A 100 -18.00 -6.09 17.82
N LEU A 101 -16.90 -5.34 17.78
CA LEU A 101 -15.86 -5.39 18.81
C LEU A 101 -16.29 -4.52 19.99
N ARG A 102 -16.46 -5.12 21.18
CA ARG A 102 -16.54 -4.36 22.44
C ARG A 102 -15.12 -3.93 22.85
N ASP A 103 -15.02 -2.77 23.50
CA ASP A 103 -13.76 -2.09 23.84
C ASP A 103 -12.92 -1.63 22.64
N LYS A 104 -13.57 -0.88 21.72
CA LYS A 104 -12.91 -0.27 20.54
C LYS A 104 -11.75 0.68 20.87
N GLU A 105 -11.62 1.12 22.13
CA GLU A 105 -10.46 1.89 22.61
C GLU A 105 -9.15 1.13 22.41
N SER A 106 -9.22 -0.22 22.39
CA SER A 106 -8.09 -1.11 22.14
C SER A 106 -7.71 -1.30 20.67
N LEU A 107 -8.32 -0.56 19.74
CA LEU A 107 -8.04 -0.68 18.29
C LEU A 107 -7.91 0.65 17.52
N ALA A 108 -7.96 1.80 18.20
CA ALA A 108 -7.92 3.13 17.59
C ALA A 108 -6.48 3.66 17.43
N TYR A 109 -6.12 4.26 16.28
CA TYR A 109 -4.76 4.73 15.93
C TYR A 109 -4.16 5.79 16.88
N GLY A 110 -3.86 5.51 18.14
CA GLY A 110 -2.90 6.19 19.05
C GLY A 110 -3.04 7.68 19.37
N VAL A 111 -3.70 8.04 20.50
CA VAL A 111 -3.38 9.03 21.60
C VAL A 111 -4.65 9.05 22.51
N ARG A 112 -4.73 8.82 23.83
CA ARG A 112 -3.81 8.55 24.97
C ARG A 112 -4.55 7.64 25.98
N SER A 113 -3.80 6.73 26.62
CA SER A 113 -4.04 6.23 27.99
C SER A 113 -5.32 5.42 28.30
N LEU A 114 -5.22 4.09 28.16
CA LEU A 114 -5.54 3.05 29.18
C LEU A 114 -5.77 1.71 28.47
N ILE A 115 -4.68 1.00 28.13
CA ILE A 115 -4.76 -0.46 28.07
C ILE A 115 -3.90 -0.96 29.21
N ASN A 116 -4.60 -1.53 30.18
CA ASN A 116 -4.06 -2.07 31.40
C ASN A 116 -3.05 -3.18 31.09
N GLN A 117 -2.06 -3.34 31.96
CA GLN A 117 -0.89 -4.21 31.85
C GLN A 117 -1.21 -5.73 31.92
N SER A 118 -2.37 -6.19 31.42
CA SER A 118 -2.91 -7.51 31.75
C SER A 118 -3.12 -8.49 30.58
N GLY A 119 -2.86 -8.12 29.32
CA GLY A 119 -2.78 -9.12 28.24
C GLY A 119 -4.06 -9.95 27.96
N GLU A 120 -5.24 -9.33 28.07
CA GLU A 120 -6.57 -9.96 27.82
C GLU A 120 -7.56 -8.84 27.39
N VAL A 121 -8.59 -8.93 26.53
CA VAL A 121 -9.24 -9.91 25.63
C VAL A 121 -10.17 -9.05 24.74
N ILE A 122 -10.24 -9.22 23.42
CA ILE A 122 -11.31 -8.61 22.61
C ILE A 122 -12.61 -9.39 22.90
N SER A 123 -13.62 -8.75 23.51
CA SER A 123 -14.96 -9.35 23.63
C SER A 123 -15.79 -9.06 22.36
N LEU A 124 -16.44 -10.08 21.83
CA LEU A 124 -17.11 -10.06 20.52
C LEU A 124 -18.61 -10.24 20.74
N GLU A 125 -19.44 -9.35 20.20
CA GLU A 125 -20.89 -9.56 20.18
C GLU A 125 -21.42 -9.61 18.75
N LEU A 126 -22.47 -10.42 18.56
CA LEU A 126 -23.13 -10.62 17.29
C LEU A 126 -24.04 -9.43 16.97
N ILE A 127 -23.90 -8.88 15.77
CA ILE A 127 -24.85 -7.92 15.23
C ILE A 127 -26.01 -8.69 14.58
N SER A 128 -27.21 -8.10 14.64
CA SER A 128 -28.40 -8.63 13.99
C SER A 128 -28.18 -8.84 12.47
N PRO A 129 -28.65 -9.96 11.88
CA PRO A 129 -28.30 -10.39 10.51
C PRO A 129 -28.70 -9.42 9.38
N TRP A 130 -29.52 -8.42 9.66
CA TRP A 130 -29.97 -7.40 8.70
C TRP A 130 -28.86 -6.42 8.27
N ASN A 131 -27.72 -6.38 8.98
CA ASN A 131 -26.54 -5.56 8.65
C ASN A 131 -25.43 -6.34 7.93
N ILE A 132 -25.64 -7.63 7.61
CA ILE A 132 -24.63 -8.46 6.95
C ILE A 132 -24.46 -7.98 5.50
N ARG A 133 -23.21 -7.66 5.14
CA ARG A 133 -22.88 -7.32 3.76
C ARG A 133 -22.95 -8.57 2.88
N SER A 134 -24.05 -8.74 2.16
CA SER A 134 -24.24 -9.88 1.25
C SER A 134 -23.39 -9.77 -0.02
N ALA A 135 -22.95 -8.56 -0.40
CA ALA A 135 -22.14 -8.31 -1.59
C ALA A 135 -21.07 -7.22 -1.41
N TYR A 136 -19.87 -7.48 -1.93
CA TYR A 136 -18.85 -6.45 -2.08
C TYR A 136 -19.22 -5.56 -3.27
N ASP A 137 -19.62 -4.32 -3.00
CA ASP A 137 -19.80 -3.34 -4.06
C ASP A 137 -18.48 -3.10 -4.78
N PRO A 138 -18.47 -3.03 -6.12
CA PRO A 138 -17.29 -2.65 -6.88
C PRO A 138 -16.68 -1.34 -6.37
N ILE A 139 -15.40 -1.11 -6.68
CA ILE A 139 -14.71 0.14 -6.31
C ILE A 139 -15.33 1.42 -6.90
N LYS A 140 -16.42 1.33 -7.66
CA LYS A 140 -17.14 2.47 -8.23
C LYS A 140 -17.47 3.53 -7.17
N ILE A 141 -17.90 3.13 -5.98
CA ILE A 141 -18.15 4.06 -4.87
C ILE A 141 -16.90 4.87 -4.45
N ILE A 142 -15.72 4.25 -4.47
CA ILE A 142 -14.44 4.91 -4.16
C ILE A 142 -14.07 5.92 -5.25
N VAL A 143 -14.38 5.60 -6.51
CA VAL A 143 -14.14 6.48 -7.66
C VAL A 143 -15.10 7.67 -7.64
N ASP A 144 -16.40 7.40 -7.48
CA ASP A 144 -17.47 8.40 -7.48
C ASP A 144 -17.32 9.40 -6.31
N ALA A 145 -16.85 8.92 -5.15
CA ALA A 145 -16.53 9.77 -4.00
C ALA A 145 -15.15 10.44 -4.07
N HIS A 146 -14.46 10.37 -5.21
CA HIS A 146 -13.14 10.96 -5.44
C HIS A 146 -12.05 10.50 -4.46
N LEU A 147 -12.14 9.27 -3.96
CA LEU A 147 -11.21 8.70 -2.99
C LEU A 147 -10.08 7.89 -3.62
N CYS A 148 -10.11 7.68 -4.92
CA CYS A 148 -9.13 6.83 -5.59
C CYS A 148 -7.72 7.44 -5.52
N CYS A 149 -6.80 6.72 -4.85
CA CYS A 149 -5.38 7.09 -4.84
C CYS A 149 -4.61 6.61 -6.08
N LEU A 150 -5.27 5.97 -7.06
CA LEU A 150 -4.71 5.44 -8.31
C LEU A 150 -3.46 4.57 -8.11
N CYS A 151 -3.53 3.63 -7.16
CA CYS A 151 -2.47 2.63 -7.01
C CYS A 151 -2.50 1.56 -8.11
N GLY A 152 -3.65 1.36 -8.76
CA GLY A 152 -3.87 0.33 -9.78
C GLY A 152 -4.23 -1.06 -9.26
N ALA A 153 -4.31 -1.26 -7.93
CA ALA A 153 -4.56 -2.58 -7.35
C ALA A 153 -5.86 -3.22 -7.84
N CYS A 154 -6.94 -2.42 -7.94
CA CYS A 154 -8.24 -2.87 -8.45
C CYS A 154 -8.16 -3.41 -9.89
N LYS A 155 -7.39 -2.76 -10.77
CA LYS A 155 -7.15 -3.20 -12.14
C LYS A 155 -6.34 -4.49 -12.16
N ALA A 156 -5.28 -4.56 -11.36
CA ALA A 156 -4.40 -5.73 -11.29
C ALA A 156 -5.16 -6.99 -10.84
N VAL A 157 -6.02 -6.90 -9.83
CA VAL A 157 -6.75 -8.05 -9.28
C VAL A 157 -8.05 -8.41 -10.00
N CYS A 158 -8.54 -7.58 -10.92
CA CYS A 158 -9.81 -7.86 -11.62
C CYS A 158 -9.64 -9.04 -12.58
N PRO A 159 -10.27 -10.20 -12.35
CA PRO A 159 -10.01 -11.41 -13.14
C PRO A 159 -10.66 -11.34 -14.54
N VAL A 160 -11.72 -10.53 -14.67
CA VAL A 160 -12.52 -10.35 -15.90
C VAL A 160 -12.17 -9.09 -16.69
N GLU A 161 -11.09 -8.40 -16.33
CA GLU A 161 -10.62 -7.17 -17.00
C GLU A 161 -11.69 -6.06 -17.13
N ALA A 162 -12.66 -6.02 -16.21
CA ALA A 162 -13.76 -5.05 -16.20
C ALA A 162 -13.35 -3.61 -15.81
N ILE A 163 -12.10 -3.38 -15.42
CA ILE A 163 -11.61 -2.06 -15.02
C ILE A 163 -10.63 -1.56 -16.07
N THR A 164 -10.70 -0.29 -16.45
CA THR A 164 -9.68 0.40 -17.27
C THR A 164 -9.27 1.69 -16.57
N ILE A 165 -8.03 2.14 -16.71
CA ILE A 165 -7.61 3.45 -16.19
C ILE A 165 -7.56 4.41 -17.37
N VAL A 166 -8.34 5.48 -17.32
CA VAL A 166 -8.42 6.54 -18.32
C VAL A 166 -8.33 7.87 -17.58
N ASP A 167 -7.48 8.78 -18.05
CA ASP A 167 -7.27 10.11 -17.46
C ASP A 167 -7.11 10.07 -15.93
N ASP A 168 -6.19 9.23 -15.46
CA ASP A 168 -5.88 9.03 -14.03
C ASP A 168 -7.07 8.61 -13.15
N LYS A 169 -8.08 7.97 -13.75
CA LYS A 169 -9.29 7.46 -13.08
C LYS A 169 -9.65 6.04 -13.53
N PRO A 170 -10.03 5.14 -12.60
CA PRO A 170 -10.60 3.86 -12.97
C PRO A 170 -12.03 4.02 -13.52
N ILE A 171 -12.29 3.43 -14.68
CA ILE A 171 -13.61 3.26 -15.28
C ILE A 171 -13.96 1.77 -15.18
N ILE A 172 -15.18 1.46 -14.71
CA ILE A 172 -15.68 0.10 -14.55
C ILE A 172 -16.69 -0.19 -15.67
N ASP A 173 -16.49 -1.30 -16.38
CA ASP A 173 -17.44 -1.85 -17.35
C ASP A 173 -18.40 -2.80 -16.64
N ASP A 174 -19.60 -2.30 -16.34
CA ASP A 174 -20.64 -3.04 -15.62
C ASP A 174 -21.12 -4.29 -16.39
N ASN A 175 -20.93 -4.35 -17.72
CA ASN A 175 -21.28 -5.54 -18.50
C ASN A 175 -20.26 -6.69 -18.35
N LYS A 176 -19.02 -6.37 -17.95
CA LYS A 176 -17.98 -7.38 -17.67
C LYS A 176 -17.86 -7.69 -16.19
N CYS A 177 -18.33 -6.79 -15.32
CA CYS A 177 -18.16 -6.92 -13.88
C CYS A 177 -19.00 -8.08 -13.32
N ILE A 178 -18.34 -9.11 -12.83
CA ILE A 178 -18.99 -10.26 -12.18
C ILE A 178 -19.27 -10.04 -10.68
N HIS A 179 -19.14 -8.80 -10.20
CA HIS A 179 -19.37 -8.40 -8.79
C HIS A 179 -18.60 -9.24 -7.75
N CYS A 180 -17.42 -9.76 -8.11
CA CYS A 180 -16.63 -10.63 -7.23
C CYS A 180 -15.96 -9.93 -6.04
N GLY A 181 -15.99 -8.60 -5.93
CA GLY A 181 -15.48 -7.89 -4.76
C GLY A 181 -13.96 -7.77 -4.61
N LEU A 182 -13.15 -8.49 -5.40
CA LEU A 182 -11.68 -8.46 -5.32
C LEU A 182 -11.13 -7.02 -5.34
N CYS A 183 -11.63 -6.19 -6.24
CA CYS A 183 -11.21 -4.79 -6.33
C CYS A 183 -11.46 -3.99 -5.03
N ASN A 184 -12.58 -4.23 -4.34
CA ASN A 184 -12.93 -3.58 -3.08
C ASN A 184 -12.05 -4.10 -1.94
N TYR A 185 -11.89 -5.43 -1.88
CA TYR A 185 -11.09 -6.13 -0.89
C TYR A 185 -9.63 -5.67 -0.89
N HIS A 186 -9.04 -5.39 -2.06
CA HIS A 186 -7.65 -4.91 -2.20
C HIS A 186 -7.48 -3.38 -2.23
N CYS A 187 -8.56 -2.61 -2.22
CA CYS A 187 -8.46 -1.15 -2.24
C CYS A 187 -7.93 -0.61 -0.90
N PRO A 188 -6.89 0.25 -0.86
CA PRO A 188 -6.39 0.83 0.39
C PRO A 188 -7.31 1.93 0.94
N ARG A 189 -8.43 2.22 0.27
CA ARG A 189 -9.44 3.24 0.61
C ARG A 189 -10.76 2.63 1.10
N THR A 190 -10.78 1.32 1.26
CA THR A 190 -11.83 0.59 1.99
C THR A 190 -11.26 0.18 3.35
N HIS A 191 -11.80 -0.85 4.00
CA HIS A 191 -11.31 -1.32 5.30
C HIS A 191 -9.79 -1.57 5.31
N MET A 192 -9.07 -0.99 6.28
CA MET A 192 -7.63 -1.14 6.45
C MET A 192 -7.31 -1.66 7.87
N PRO A 193 -6.71 -2.85 8.02
CA PRO A 193 -6.36 -3.42 9.31
C PRO A 193 -5.02 -2.86 9.77
N ILE A 194 -4.92 -1.54 9.98
CA ILE A 194 -3.66 -0.83 10.23
C ILE A 194 -2.81 -1.51 11.31
N ASN A 195 -3.47 -2.01 12.36
CA ASN A 195 -2.86 -2.75 13.47
C ASN A 195 -2.10 -4.00 12.99
N VAL A 196 -2.67 -4.76 12.05
CA VAL A 196 -2.01 -5.91 11.44
C VAL A 196 -0.92 -5.45 10.47
N LEU A 197 -1.15 -4.38 9.70
CA LEU A 197 -0.16 -3.87 8.74
C LEU A 197 1.13 -3.40 9.42
N LYS A 198 1.04 -2.84 10.62
CA LYS A 198 2.21 -2.41 11.39
C LYS A 198 3.13 -3.56 11.80
N THR A 199 2.61 -4.78 11.91
CA THR A 199 3.43 -5.95 12.27
C THR A 199 4.51 -6.27 11.24
N PHE A 200 4.35 -5.84 9.97
CA PHE A 200 5.40 -5.96 8.95
C PHE A 200 6.65 -5.16 9.26
N VAL A 201 6.53 -4.07 10.03
CA VAL A 201 7.65 -3.19 10.36
C VAL A 201 8.06 -3.30 11.82
N ALA A 202 7.10 -3.36 12.74
CA ALA A 202 7.37 -3.35 14.17
C ALA A 202 7.44 -4.78 14.79
N GLY A 203 7.05 -5.81 14.03
CA GLY A 203 7.01 -7.20 14.47
C GLY A 203 5.71 -7.57 15.19
N PRO A 204 5.50 -8.85 15.53
CA PRO A 204 4.25 -9.33 16.14
C PRO A 204 4.09 -8.93 17.62
N GLN A 205 5.18 -8.55 18.29
CA GLN A 205 5.19 -8.17 19.71
C GLN A 205 5.12 -6.65 19.92
N SER A 206 5.13 -5.86 18.85
CA SER A 206 5.08 -4.40 18.98
C SER A 206 3.73 -3.95 19.49
N GLU A 207 3.73 -2.84 20.23
CA GLU A 207 2.51 -2.13 20.53
C GLU A 207 1.71 -1.89 19.24
N ILE A 208 0.43 -2.22 19.31
CA ILE A 208 -0.51 -2.07 18.19
C ILE A 208 -0.62 -0.60 17.77
N PHE A 209 -0.38 0.31 18.71
CA PHE A 209 -0.44 1.75 18.52
C PHE A 209 0.91 2.37 18.28
N GLN A 210 0.87 3.45 17.52
CA GLN A 210 2.03 4.30 17.33
C GLN A 210 1.86 5.48 18.28
N ASP A 211 2.77 5.59 19.23
CA ASP A 211 2.88 6.77 20.06
C ASP A 211 3.61 7.87 19.26
N LEU A 212 2.90 8.92 18.87
CA LEU A 212 3.48 10.01 18.07
C LEU A 212 4.53 10.83 18.82
N SER A 213 4.57 10.76 20.16
CA SER A 213 5.61 11.43 20.95
C SER A 213 6.97 10.73 20.83
N THR A 214 6.97 9.42 20.55
CA THR A 214 8.18 8.61 20.40
C THR A 214 8.43 8.16 18.96
N GLN A 215 7.39 8.09 18.13
CA GLN A 215 7.41 7.66 16.72
C GLN A 215 6.66 8.65 15.80
N PRO A 216 7.09 9.91 15.71
CA PRO A 216 6.37 10.98 14.98
C PRO A 216 6.21 10.72 13.46
N PHE A 217 7.01 9.83 12.88
CA PHE A 217 7.01 9.46 11.46
C PHE A 217 7.16 7.94 11.24
N GLY A 218 6.54 7.17 12.13
CA GLY A 218 6.48 5.70 12.09
C GLY A 218 7.66 5.00 12.76
N PRO A 219 7.65 3.66 12.80
CA PRO A 219 8.73 2.87 13.38
C PRO A 219 10.06 3.08 12.67
N VAL A 220 11.15 3.18 13.44
CA VAL A 220 12.51 3.40 12.96
C VAL A 220 13.44 2.42 13.66
N ARG A 221 14.18 1.64 12.86
CA ARG A 221 15.30 0.81 13.34
C ARG A 221 16.63 1.51 13.06
N ILE A 222 16.79 2.04 11.85
CA ILE A 222 17.96 2.81 11.43
C ILE A 222 17.49 4.03 10.67
N ILE A 223 18.06 5.20 10.95
CA ILE A 223 17.91 6.40 10.12
C ILE A 223 19.28 7.00 9.83
N LYS A 224 19.60 7.14 8.55
CA LYS A 224 20.87 7.73 8.07
C LYS A 224 20.64 8.56 6.83
N SER A 225 21.58 9.46 6.55
CA SER A 225 21.72 10.08 5.25
C SER A 225 22.63 9.19 4.40
N ALA A 226 22.18 8.79 3.21
CA ALA A 226 22.90 7.85 2.35
C ALA A 226 22.96 8.32 0.89
N GLN A 227 24.03 7.91 0.21
CA GLN A 227 24.24 8.16 -1.21
C GLN A 227 24.88 6.93 -1.85
N THR A 228 24.39 6.54 -3.01
CA THR A 228 24.93 5.45 -3.82
C THR A 228 26.43 5.62 -4.10
N ALA A 229 27.17 4.51 -4.15
CA ALA A 229 28.55 4.50 -4.60
C ALA A 229 28.67 4.34 -6.12
N ASP A 230 27.58 4.01 -6.82
CA ASP A 230 27.57 3.74 -8.26
C ASP A 230 27.40 5.03 -9.08
N GLU A 231 28.41 5.36 -9.89
CA GLU A 231 28.42 6.56 -10.74
C GLU A 231 27.32 6.57 -11.81
N LYS A 232 26.91 5.40 -12.33
CA LYS A 232 25.79 5.31 -13.28
C LYS A 232 24.48 5.69 -12.60
N ILE A 233 24.28 5.23 -11.35
CA ILE A 233 23.09 5.61 -10.56
C ILE A 233 23.15 7.10 -10.21
N LYS A 234 24.31 7.64 -9.79
CA LYS A 234 24.47 9.08 -9.48
C LYS A 234 24.09 9.97 -10.67
N ALA A 235 24.39 9.54 -11.89
CA ALA A 235 24.11 10.30 -13.09
C ALA A 235 22.61 10.47 -13.38
N VAL A 236 21.76 9.55 -12.93
CA VAL A 236 20.32 9.52 -13.26
C VAL A 236 19.39 9.70 -12.06
N CYS A 237 19.88 9.56 -10.83
CA CYS A 237 19.03 9.61 -9.65
C CYS A 237 18.51 11.01 -9.32
N GLN A 238 17.37 11.09 -8.61
CA GLN A 238 16.82 12.36 -8.14
C GLN A 238 17.72 12.99 -7.06
N ASP A 239 18.05 12.18 -6.04
CA ASP A 239 18.70 12.57 -4.80
C ASP A 239 19.98 11.73 -4.58
N GLY A 240 19.99 10.82 -3.60
CA GLY A 240 21.12 9.92 -3.30
C GLY A 240 21.07 8.57 -4.01
N GLY A 241 20.07 8.28 -4.85
CA GLY A 241 20.01 7.04 -5.63
C GLY A 241 19.72 5.76 -4.84
N MET A 242 19.17 5.88 -3.63
CA MET A 242 19.06 4.75 -2.69
C MET A 242 18.09 3.67 -3.11
N VAL A 243 16.91 4.01 -3.65
CA VAL A 243 15.95 3.01 -4.15
C VAL A 243 16.57 2.15 -5.25
N THR A 244 17.16 2.79 -6.27
CA THR A 244 17.86 2.13 -7.37
C THR A 244 19.02 1.26 -6.86
N THR A 245 19.75 1.73 -5.85
CA THR A 245 20.89 1.00 -5.26
C THR A 245 20.44 -0.28 -4.56
N PHE A 246 19.37 -0.22 -3.75
CA PHE A 246 18.83 -1.41 -3.08
C PHE A 246 18.28 -2.42 -4.09
N LEU A 247 17.57 -1.96 -5.12
CA LEU A 247 17.08 -2.85 -6.18
C LEU A 247 18.22 -3.49 -6.98
N LYS A 248 19.26 -2.71 -7.32
CA LYS A 248 20.48 -3.24 -7.95
C LYS A 248 21.10 -4.36 -7.11
N TYR A 249 21.29 -4.12 -5.81
CA TYR A 249 21.82 -5.13 -4.90
C TYR A 249 20.98 -6.40 -4.92
N LEU A 250 19.66 -6.28 -4.75
CA LEU A 250 18.76 -7.42 -4.72
C LEU A 250 18.77 -8.24 -6.02
N LEU A 251 18.82 -7.58 -7.18
CA LEU A 251 18.94 -8.24 -8.49
C LEU A 251 20.30 -8.93 -8.65
N GLU A 252 21.41 -8.26 -8.37
CA GLU A 252 22.77 -8.83 -8.50
C GLU A 252 23.01 -10.01 -7.54
N LYS A 253 22.32 -10.04 -6.40
CA LYS A 253 22.36 -11.14 -5.43
C LYS A 253 21.31 -12.23 -5.70
N ASN A 254 20.46 -12.07 -6.71
CA ASN A 254 19.33 -12.97 -7.00
C ASN A 254 18.39 -13.16 -5.79
N GLU A 255 18.25 -12.13 -4.96
CA GLU A 255 17.28 -12.09 -3.86
C GLU A 255 15.87 -11.77 -4.39
N ILE A 256 15.80 -11.12 -5.56
CA ILE A 256 14.59 -10.91 -6.36
C ILE A 256 14.90 -11.21 -7.83
N ASP A 257 13.87 -11.62 -8.57
CA ASP A 257 13.92 -11.80 -10.03
C ASP A 257 13.52 -10.52 -10.78
N GLY A 258 12.73 -9.65 -10.12
CA GLY A 258 12.30 -8.40 -10.70
C GLY A 258 11.78 -7.40 -9.67
N ALA A 259 11.59 -6.16 -10.11
CA ALA A 259 11.05 -5.09 -9.28
C ALA A 259 9.97 -4.29 -10.01
N VAL A 260 8.85 -4.06 -9.33
CA VAL A 260 7.80 -3.16 -9.80
C VAL A 260 8.20 -1.72 -9.50
N VAL A 261 8.35 -0.91 -10.55
CA VAL A 261 8.79 0.49 -10.46
C VAL A 261 7.97 1.38 -11.42
N ALA A 262 8.07 2.70 -11.21
CA ALA A 262 7.49 3.69 -12.11
C ALA A 262 8.55 4.21 -13.10
N LYS A 263 8.24 4.14 -14.39
CA LYS A 263 9.04 4.70 -15.50
C LYS A 263 8.25 5.83 -16.18
N ARG A 264 8.94 6.73 -16.87
CA ARG A 264 8.27 7.66 -17.80
C ARG A 264 7.80 6.91 -19.04
N LEU A 265 6.70 7.36 -19.64
CA LEU A 265 6.41 6.99 -21.02
C LEU A 265 7.47 7.61 -21.95
N ASP A 266 7.79 6.91 -23.04
CA ASP A 266 8.80 7.38 -23.99
C ASP A 266 8.43 8.77 -24.53
N ASN A 267 9.38 9.70 -24.51
CA ASN A 267 9.20 11.09 -24.92
C ASN A 267 8.08 11.85 -24.17
N SER A 268 7.70 11.39 -22.98
CA SER A 268 6.63 12.00 -22.17
C SER A 268 7.06 12.13 -20.71
N TRP A 269 6.45 13.09 -20.00
CA TRP A 269 6.57 13.24 -18.55
C TRP A 269 5.49 12.49 -17.78
N ASP A 270 4.56 11.86 -18.51
CA ASP A 270 3.61 10.92 -17.95
C ASP A 270 4.32 9.62 -17.56
N THR A 271 3.64 8.78 -16.79
CA THR A 271 4.24 7.60 -16.16
C THR A 271 3.54 6.31 -16.54
N THR A 272 4.32 5.24 -16.50
CA THR A 272 3.83 3.88 -16.60
C THR A 272 4.49 3.01 -15.53
N ALA A 273 3.76 2.01 -15.09
CA ALA A 273 4.30 0.96 -14.23
C ALA A 273 5.01 -0.10 -15.09
N VAL A 274 6.19 -0.55 -14.65
CA VAL A 274 6.95 -1.60 -15.32
C VAL A 274 7.53 -2.58 -14.30
N ILE A 275 7.85 -3.79 -14.77
CA ILE A 275 8.71 -4.72 -14.05
C ILE A 275 10.09 -4.63 -14.68
N VAL A 276 11.09 -4.34 -13.87
CA VAL A 276 12.50 -4.33 -14.28
C VAL A 276 13.18 -5.58 -13.75
N THR A 277 13.94 -6.26 -14.60
CA THR A 277 14.67 -7.49 -14.28
C THR A 277 16.18 -7.35 -14.48
N ASN A 278 16.63 -6.20 -14.99
CA ASN A 278 18.03 -5.91 -15.26
C ASN A 278 18.37 -4.45 -14.88
N LEU A 279 19.68 -4.16 -14.84
CA LEU A 279 20.19 -2.86 -14.40
C LEU A 279 19.86 -1.72 -15.37
N ASP A 280 19.87 -1.96 -16.68
CA ASP A 280 19.66 -0.91 -17.67
C ASP A 280 18.22 -0.37 -17.59
N ASP A 281 17.23 -1.27 -17.56
CA ASP A 281 15.82 -0.90 -17.37
C ASP A 281 15.58 -0.21 -16.01
N LEU A 282 16.31 -0.64 -14.98
CA LEU A 282 16.24 -0.04 -13.64
C LEU A 282 16.82 1.39 -13.64
N LEU A 283 17.90 1.65 -14.38
CA LEU A 283 18.48 3.00 -14.53
C LEU A 283 17.54 3.92 -15.29
N GLU A 284 16.85 3.43 -16.33
CA GLU A 284 15.83 4.20 -17.05
C GLU A 284 14.61 4.57 -16.18
N ALA A 285 14.28 3.74 -15.20
CA ALA A 285 13.23 4.01 -14.23
C ALA A 285 13.66 4.97 -13.11
N ALA A 286 14.94 5.36 -13.00
CA ALA A 286 15.43 6.24 -11.94
C ALA A 286 14.92 7.69 -12.07
N GLY A 287 15.03 8.44 -10.97
CA GLY A 287 14.59 9.84 -10.89
C GLY A 287 13.09 9.99 -10.59
N THR A 288 12.72 11.11 -9.99
CA THR A 288 11.33 11.35 -9.57
C THR A 288 10.44 11.72 -10.76
N LYS A 289 9.19 11.26 -10.69
CA LYS A 289 8.10 11.68 -11.56
C LYS A 289 6.97 12.14 -10.65
N TYR A 290 6.49 13.37 -10.85
CA TYR A 290 5.44 13.95 -10.02
C TYR A 290 4.03 13.60 -10.50
N ALA A 291 3.90 13.12 -11.74
CA ALA A 291 2.71 12.45 -12.24
C ALA A 291 2.54 11.10 -11.54
N VAL A 292 1.29 10.74 -11.24
CA VAL A 292 0.95 9.49 -10.55
C VAL A 292 1.12 8.28 -11.47
N SER A 293 1.73 7.20 -10.96
CA SER A 293 1.85 5.92 -11.67
C SER A 293 1.03 4.83 -10.98
N PRO A 294 0.15 4.09 -11.68
CA PRO A 294 -0.59 2.96 -11.10
C PRO A 294 0.27 1.69 -11.02
N ASN A 295 1.25 1.68 -10.10
CA ASN A 295 2.31 0.65 -10.04
C ASN A 295 1.82 -0.81 -10.01
N PHE A 296 0.65 -1.10 -9.43
CA PHE A 296 0.12 -2.47 -9.39
C PHE A 296 -0.17 -3.06 -10.77
N VAL A 297 -0.43 -2.23 -11.78
CA VAL A 297 -0.74 -2.72 -13.14
C VAL A 297 0.44 -3.51 -13.73
N ALA A 298 1.67 -3.21 -13.29
CA ALA A 298 2.87 -3.93 -13.72
C ALA A 298 2.85 -5.43 -13.36
N PHE A 299 2.17 -5.83 -12.28
CA PHE A 299 2.11 -7.24 -11.86
C PHE A 299 1.51 -8.17 -12.91
N ASN A 300 0.67 -7.66 -13.81
CA ASN A 300 0.15 -8.44 -14.94
C ASN A 300 1.28 -8.94 -15.87
N LYS A 301 2.44 -8.29 -15.88
CA LYS A 301 3.62 -8.68 -16.66
C LYS A 301 4.62 -9.55 -15.88
N ALA A 302 4.37 -9.81 -14.58
CA ALA A 302 5.34 -10.51 -13.73
C ALA A 302 5.61 -11.93 -14.22
N ARG A 303 4.52 -12.64 -14.55
CA ARG A 303 4.55 -13.95 -15.16
C ARG A 303 5.31 -13.96 -16.48
N GLU A 304 5.01 -13.02 -17.38
CA GLU A 304 5.65 -12.94 -18.70
C GLU A 304 7.16 -12.69 -18.56
N ALA A 305 7.57 -11.96 -17.53
CA ALA A 305 8.96 -11.75 -17.15
C ALA A 305 9.59 -12.92 -16.37
N GLY A 306 8.85 -14.01 -16.12
CA GLY A 306 9.33 -15.20 -15.40
C GLY A 306 9.67 -14.95 -13.92
N CYS A 307 9.18 -13.86 -13.34
CA CYS A 307 9.50 -13.47 -11.97
C CYS A 307 8.73 -14.32 -10.95
N LYS A 308 9.42 -14.80 -9.92
CA LYS A 308 8.84 -15.50 -8.76
C LYS A 308 9.04 -14.76 -7.46
N LYS A 309 10.12 -14.00 -7.33
CA LYS A 309 10.45 -13.14 -6.20
C LYS A 309 10.51 -11.69 -6.66
N LEU A 310 9.69 -10.83 -6.08
CA LEU A 310 9.57 -9.45 -6.51
C LEU A 310 9.90 -8.45 -5.39
N ALA A 311 10.45 -7.30 -5.78
CA ALA A 311 10.38 -6.09 -4.97
C ALA A 311 9.28 -5.15 -5.50
N PHE A 312 8.70 -4.35 -4.60
CA PHE A 312 7.71 -3.32 -4.94
C PHE A 312 8.20 -1.96 -4.48
N VAL A 313 8.26 -0.99 -5.40
CA VAL A 313 8.50 0.41 -5.07
C VAL A 313 7.19 1.19 -5.13
N GLY A 314 6.90 1.98 -4.10
CA GLY A 314 5.70 2.81 -4.10
C GLY A 314 5.69 3.98 -3.13
N THR A 315 4.77 4.90 -3.38
CA THR A 315 4.36 5.96 -2.45
C THR A 315 3.55 5.39 -1.27
N PRO A 316 3.31 6.16 -0.19
CA PRO A 316 2.65 5.65 1.01
C PRO A 316 1.29 4.98 0.75
N CYS A 317 0.44 5.55 -0.11
CA CYS A 317 -0.85 4.96 -0.45
C CYS A 317 -0.74 3.65 -1.25
N GLN A 318 0.32 3.50 -2.05
CA GLN A 318 0.60 2.27 -2.78
C GLN A 318 1.17 1.18 -1.86
N VAL A 319 2.06 1.55 -0.94
CA VAL A 319 2.58 0.62 0.08
C VAL A 319 1.47 0.17 1.02
N GLN A 320 0.53 1.05 1.38
CA GLN A 320 -0.70 0.67 2.09
C GLN A 320 -1.50 -0.38 1.33
N ALA A 321 -1.68 -0.21 0.00
CA ALA A 321 -2.32 -1.23 -0.83
C ALA A 321 -1.54 -2.54 -0.87
N MET A 322 -0.20 -2.47 -0.91
CA MET A 322 0.68 -3.64 -0.96
C MET A 322 0.63 -4.43 0.33
N ARG A 323 0.75 -3.77 1.49
CA ARG A 323 0.61 -4.46 2.78
C ARG A 323 -0.80 -5.00 2.97
N LYS A 324 -1.83 -4.30 2.50
CA LYS A 324 -3.20 -4.81 2.50
C LYS A 324 -3.31 -6.10 1.66
N TYR A 325 -2.74 -6.11 0.46
CA TYR A 325 -2.64 -7.32 -0.38
C TYR A 325 -1.94 -8.48 0.34
N GLN A 326 -0.81 -8.21 0.99
CA GLN A 326 -0.04 -9.21 1.74
C GLN A 326 -0.79 -9.76 2.96
N VAL A 327 -1.56 -8.93 3.68
CA VAL A 327 -2.40 -9.41 4.78
C VAL A 327 -3.53 -10.29 4.26
N TYR A 328 -4.28 -9.79 3.29
CA TYR A 328 -5.61 -10.32 3.06
C TYR A 328 -5.67 -11.57 2.21
N SER A 329 -4.59 -11.88 1.53
CA SER A 329 -4.77 -12.64 0.32
C SER A 329 -3.55 -13.43 -0.05
N ASN A 330 -2.43 -12.78 -0.43
CA ASN A 330 -1.42 -13.46 -1.27
C ASN A 330 -2.05 -14.36 -2.36
N ILE A 331 -3.33 -14.14 -2.73
CA ILE A 331 -4.11 -15.06 -3.58
C ILE A 331 -3.64 -15.00 -5.03
N PHE A 332 -2.87 -13.96 -5.35
CA PHE A 332 -2.18 -13.80 -6.62
C PHE A 332 -0.69 -14.12 -6.49
N GLU A 333 -0.20 -14.69 -5.38
CA GLU A 333 1.23 -15.03 -5.23
C GLU A 333 1.68 -16.04 -6.28
N ASP A 334 0.84 -17.04 -6.60
CA ASP A 334 1.12 -18.00 -7.68
C ASP A 334 1.10 -17.36 -9.09
N ILE A 335 0.52 -16.17 -9.22
CA ILE A 335 0.34 -15.45 -10.50
C ILE A 335 1.37 -14.34 -10.66
N TRP A 336 1.62 -13.57 -9.60
CA TRP A 336 2.50 -12.41 -9.56
C TRP A 336 3.91 -12.76 -9.06
N GLY A 337 4.06 -13.83 -8.28
CA GLY A 337 5.25 -14.09 -7.47
C GLY A 337 5.13 -13.54 -6.04
N SER A 338 6.02 -14.02 -5.17
CA SER A 338 6.14 -13.57 -3.79
C SER A 338 6.69 -12.14 -3.73
N ILE A 339 6.07 -11.29 -2.91
CA ILE A 339 6.55 -9.93 -2.67
C ILE A 339 7.56 -9.97 -1.54
N GLU A 340 8.84 -9.99 -1.91
CA GLU A 340 9.94 -10.10 -0.98
C GLU A 340 10.20 -8.76 -0.28
N TYR A 341 10.38 -7.67 -1.03
CA TYR A 341 10.78 -6.39 -0.46
C TYR A 341 9.81 -5.27 -0.86
N VAL A 342 9.41 -4.44 0.09
CA VAL A 342 8.60 -3.24 -0.15
C VAL A 342 9.43 -2.01 0.18
N ILE A 343 9.85 -1.27 -0.86
CA ILE A 343 10.66 -0.06 -0.74
C ILE A 343 9.76 1.16 -0.93
N GLY A 344 9.67 1.97 0.12
CA GLY A 344 8.85 3.18 0.14
C GLY A 344 9.61 4.41 -0.31
N ILE A 345 8.94 5.30 -1.04
CA ILE A 345 9.42 6.68 -1.24
C ILE A 345 8.62 7.64 -0.37
N PHE A 346 9.27 8.68 0.17
CA PHE A 346 8.57 9.77 0.83
C PHE A 346 7.68 10.49 -0.18
N CYS A 347 6.49 10.91 0.24
CA CYS A 347 5.55 11.58 -0.65
C CYS A 347 4.73 12.60 0.13
N MET A 348 4.77 13.87 -0.28
CA MET A 348 3.86 14.88 0.22
C MET A 348 2.55 14.86 -0.58
N GLU A 349 2.67 15.00 -1.90
CA GLU A 349 1.57 15.04 -2.85
C GLU A 349 2.03 14.54 -4.23
N THR A 350 1.07 14.17 -5.08
CA THR A 350 1.27 13.77 -6.48
C THR A 350 0.18 14.41 -7.33
N PHE A 351 0.41 14.49 -8.64
CA PHE A 351 -0.41 15.23 -9.58
C PHE A 351 -0.91 14.29 -10.68
N ALA A 352 -2.05 14.61 -11.28
CA ALA A 352 -2.42 14.04 -12.58
C ALA A 352 -1.46 14.55 -13.66
N TYR A 353 -1.25 13.79 -14.74
CA TYR A 353 -0.30 14.21 -15.79
C TYR A 353 -0.66 15.59 -16.38
N GLU A 354 -1.94 15.84 -16.65
CA GLU A 354 -2.45 17.14 -17.10
C GLU A 354 -2.04 18.30 -16.17
N ASN A 355 -2.03 18.05 -14.86
CA ASN A 355 -1.65 19.05 -13.86
C ASN A 355 -0.14 19.25 -13.80
N VAL A 356 0.67 18.23 -14.10
CA VAL A 356 2.12 18.38 -14.28
C VAL A 356 2.42 19.25 -15.49
N VAL A 357 1.74 19.01 -16.62
CA VAL A 357 1.84 19.87 -17.82
C VAL A 357 1.46 21.30 -17.46
N LYS A 358 0.34 21.50 -16.76
CA LYS A 358 -0.12 22.82 -16.32
C LYS A 358 0.91 23.54 -15.46
N ILE A 359 1.49 22.87 -14.46
CA ILE A 359 2.55 23.44 -13.61
C ILE A 359 3.75 23.86 -14.46
N SER A 360 4.19 23.00 -15.38
CA SER A 360 5.34 23.29 -16.24
C SER A 360 5.10 24.48 -17.17
N GLU A 361 3.99 24.45 -17.91
CA GLU A 361 3.77 25.38 -19.02
C GLU A 361 3.12 26.69 -18.56
N GLU A 362 2.17 26.63 -17.64
CA GLU A 362 1.44 27.83 -17.19
C GLU A 362 2.14 28.54 -16.04
N PHE A 363 2.70 27.82 -15.06
CA PHE A 363 3.32 28.43 -13.88
C PHE A 363 4.82 28.64 -14.07
N CYS A 364 5.53 27.63 -14.56
CA CYS A 364 6.98 27.72 -14.78
C CYS A 364 7.37 28.19 -16.18
N LYS A 365 6.41 28.41 -17.09
CA LYS A 365 6.65 28.91 -18.47
C LYS A 365 7.65 28.06 -19.28
N THR A 366 7.75 26.77 -18.95
CA THR A 366 8.63 25.81 -19.63
C THR A 366 7.77 24.79 -20.36
N PRO A 367 7.82 24.71 -21.71
CA PRO A 367 7.12 23.67 -22.47
C PRO A 367 7.48 22.28 -21.96
N ILE A 368 6.49 21.40 -21.73
CA ILE A 368 6.74 20.09 -21.09
C ILE A 368 7.76 19.24 -21.88
N ALA A 369 7.75 19.37 -23.21
CA ALA A 369 8.68 18.71 -24.13
C ALA A 369 10.15 19.17 -23.98
N LYS A 370 10.41 20.30 -23.31
CA LYS A 370 11.74 20.85 -23.06
C LYS A 370 12.20 20.67 -21.60
N VAL A 371 11.48 19.90 -20.80
CA VAL A 371 11.86 19.68 -19.40
C VAL A 371 12.85 18.51 -19.29
N SER A 372 13.96 18.72 -18.58
CA SER A 372 14.96 17.70 -18.27
C SER A 372 14.79 17.10 -16.86
N LYS A 373 14.44 17.93 -15.88
CA LYS A 373 14.26 17.54 -14.48
C LYS A 373 13.13 18.33 -13.83
N MET A 374 12.48 17.73 -12.84
CA MET A 374 11.59 18.43 -11.90
C MET A 374 12.06 18.13 -10.47
N ASP A 375 11.83 19.07 -9.54
CA ASP A 375 12.13 18.86 -8.13
C ASP A 375 11.14 19.62 -7.23
N ILE A 376 10.93 19.15 -6.00
CA ILE A 376 10.18 19.87 -4.98
C ILE A 376 11.07 20.00 -3.76
N ASN A 377 11.49 21.22 -3.46
CA ASN A 377 12.39 21.50 -2.35
C ASN A 377 12.15 22.92 -1.82
N LYS A 378 12.46 23.15 -0.54
CA LYS A 378 12.35 24.46 0.12
C LYS A 378 11.00 25.18 -0.11
N GLY A 379 9.90 24.40 -0.21
CA GLY A 379 8.55 24.94 -0.42
C GLY A 379 8.26 25.44 -1.84
N LYS A 380 9.08 25.06 -2.83
CA LYS A 380 8.89 25.40 -4.25
C LYS A 380 8.93 24.16 -5.13
N PHE A 381 8.21 24.22 -6.24
CA PHE A 381 8.31 23.28 -7.35
C PHE A 381 9.28 23.88 -8.37
N PHE A 382 10.29 23.12 -8.76
CA PHE A 382 11.31 23.48 -9.74
C PHE A 382 11.12 22.68 -11.03
N VAL A 383 11.22 23.36 -12.16
CA VAL A 383 11.24 22.78 -13.51
C VAL A 383 12.54 23.22 -14.18
N TYR A 384 13.34 22.25 -14.61
CA TYR A 384 14.62 22.48 -15.27
C TYR A 384 14.46 22.23 -16.78
N ASP A 385 14.87 23.17 -17.61
CA ASP A 385 14.87 22.99 -19.07
C ASP A 385 16.00 22.03 -19.54
N LEU A 386 16.10 21.77 -20.85
CA LEU A 386 17.16 20.93 -21.43
C LEU A 386 18.58 21.46 -21.21
N GLU A 387 18.73 22.77 -21.01
CA GLU A 387 20.00 23.44 -20.67
C GLU A 387 20.27 23.43 -19.16
N LYS A 388 19.38 22.84 -18.37
CA LYS A 388 19.40 22.74 -16.90
C LYS A 388 19.18 24.07 -16.17
N ASN A 389 18.58 25.05 -16.82
CA ASN A 389 18.16 26.29 -16.16
C ASN A 389 16.87 26.04 -15.35
N PRO A 390 16.82 26.42 -14.06
CA PRO A 390 15.63 26.24 -13.24
C PRO A 390 14.64 27.40 -13.41
N THR A 391 13.36 27.06 -13.48
CA THR A 391 12.25 27.97 -13.13
C THR A 391 11.49 27.39 -11.93
N GLU A 392 10.96 28.26 -11.06
CA GLU A 392 10.34 27.85 -9.81
C GLU A 392 8.95 28.48 -9.61
N VAL A 393 8.07 27.75 -8.92
CA VAL A 393 6.78 28.25 -8.42
C VAL A 393 6.60 27.84 -6.96
N PRO A 394 6.09 28.72 -6.07
CA PRO A 394 5.77 28.33 -4.69
C PRO A 394 4.76 27.17 -4.65
N ILE A 395 5.01 26.18 -3.77
CA ILE A 395 4.14 24.99 -3.68
C ILE A 395 2.70 25.36 -3.36
N LYS A 396 2.49 26.34 -2.47
CA LYS A 396 1.15 26.84 -2.12
C LYS A 396 0.31 27.31 -3.31
N ASP A 397 0.94 27.71 -4.41
CA ASP A 397 0.26 28.22 -5.60
C ASP A 397 -0.17 27.08 -6.54
N VAL A 398 0.40 25.88 -6.36
CA VAL A 398 0.11 24.68 -7.16
C VAL A 398 -0.46 23.51 -6.35
N THR A 399 -0.51 23.59 -5.03
CA THR A 399 -1.05 22.52 -4.15
C THR A 399 -2.51 22.18 -4.47
N SER A 400 -3.31 23.13 -4.98
CA SER A 400 -4.69 22.86 -5.41
C SER A 400 -4.79 21.95 -6.64
N LEU A 401 -3.68 21.77 -7.37
CA LEU A 401 -3.57 20.86 -8.52
C LEU A 401 -3.17 19.43 -8.09
N ALA A 402 -2.80 19.24 -6.82
CA ALA A 402 -2.54 17.90 -6.30
C ALA A 402 -3.79 17.04 -6.42
N ARG A 403 -3.59 15.72 -6.52
CA ARG A 403 -4.73 14.80 -6.57
C ARG A 403 -5.53 14.89 -5.28
N HIS A 404 -6.86 14.81 -5.39
CA HIS A 404 -7.77 14.86 -4.23
C HIS A 404 -7.36 13.87 -3.12
N ALA A 405 -6.88 12.69 -3.54
CA ALA A 405 -6.36 11.65 -2.65
C ALA A 405 -5.23 12.08 -1.70
N CYS A 406 -4.47 13.11 -2.08
CA CYS A 406 -3.36 13.64 -1.28
C CYS A 406 -3.84 14.49 -0.11
N HIS A 407 -5.04 15.08 -0.18
CA HIS A 407 -5.56 16.00 0.85
C HIS A 407 -6.13 15.31 2.10
N TYR A 408 -6.19 13.98 2.10
CA TYR A 408 -6.54 13.18 3.29
C TYR A 408 -5.50 12.07 3.58
N CYS A 409 -4.39 12.06 2.84
CA CYS A 409 -3.28 11.14 3.11
C CYS A 409 -2.47 11.64 4.31
N ILE A 410 -2.39 10.84 5.38
CA ILE A 410 -1.69 11.23 6.62
C ILE A 410 -0.25 10.71 6.72
N ASP A 411 0.21 9.94 5.74
CA ASP A 411 1.53 9.30 5.76
C ASP A 411 2.49 10.03 4.80
N LEU A 412 3.58 10.58 5.34
CA LEU A 412 4.65 11.24 4.56
C LEU A 412 5.80 10.28 4.26
N THR A 413 6.28 9.57 5.28
CA THR A 413 7.57 8.88 5.25
C THR A 413 7.46 7.41 4.87
N ASN A 414 6.27 6.93 4.51
CA ASN A 414 6.00 5.57 4.07
C ASN A 414 6.17 4.57 5.22
N GLU A 415 5.35 4.73 6.25
CA GLU A 415 5.54 4.11 7.58
C GLU A 415 5.44 2.57 7.57
N LEU A 416 4.91 1.99 6.50
CA LEU A 416 4.68 0.55 6.34
C LEU A 416 5.68 -0.16 5.40
N ALA A 417 6.64 0.57 4.82
CA ALA A 417 7.66 -0.02 3.95
C ALA A 417 8.77 -0.73 4.75
N ASP A 418 9.50 -1.68 4.14
CA ASP A 418 10.68 -2.29 4.78
C ASP A 418 11.81 -1.28 4.93
N ILE A 419 12.04 -0.49 3.88
CA ILE A 419 12.96 0.64 3.83
C ILE A 419 12.23 1.80 3.17
N SER A 420 12.36 3.01 3.71
CA SER A 420 11.82 4.23 3.13
C SER A 420 12.93 5.20 2.74
N CYS A 421 12.83 5.82 1.56
CA CYS A 421 13.81 6.76 1.04
C CYS A 421 13.16 8.10 0.67
N GLY A 422 13.84 9.21 0.94
CA GLY A 422 13.42 10.53 0.46
C GLY A 422 14.50 11.60 0.60
N SER A 423 14.27 12.79 0.04
CA SER A 423 15.24 13.89 0.05
C SER A 423 15.30 14.66 1.39
N ILE A 424 14.17 14.72 2.09
CA ILE A 424 13.96 15.56 3.27
C ILE A 424 14.95 15.19 4.39
N GLY A 425 15.66 16.19 4.91
CA GLY A 425 16.58 16.05 6.05
C GLY A 425 18.02 15.67 5.70
N SER A 426 18.31 15.32 4.43
CA SER A 426 19.65 14.86 4.01
C SER A 426 20.41 15.87 3.15
N GLY A 427 19.72 16.73 2.43
CA GLY A 427 20.33 17.78 1.61
C GLY A 427 20.69 17.30 0.20
N PRO A 428 21.19 18.20 -0.68
CA PRO A 428 21.36 17.90 -2.10
C PRO A 428 22.27 16.69 -2.35
N GLY A 429 21.83 15.79 -3.23
CA GLY A 429 22.59 14.60 -3.63
C GLY A 429 22.62 13.47 -2.59
N TRP A 430 21.91 13.61 -1.47
CA TRP A 430 21.80 12.58 -0.44
C TRP A 430 20.33 12.27 -0.16
N SER A 431 20.04 11.02 0.20
CA SER A 431 18.70 10.61 0.61
C SER A 431 18.69 10.26 2.08
N THR A 432 17.64 10.65 2.79
CA THR A 432 17.30 10.07 4.08
C THR A 432 16.78 8.67 3.84
N VAL A 433 17.40 7.69 4.51
CA VAL A 433 16.99 6.29 4.50
C VAL A 433 16.51 5.93 5.90
N ILE A 434 15.23 5.52 5.99
CA ILE A 434 14.62 5.00 7.21
C ILE A 434 14.39 3.51 7.03
N VAL A 435 15.13 2.69 7.76
CA VAL A 435 14.95 1.24 7.85
C VAL A 435 13.90 0.94 8.90
N ARG A 436 12.88 0.15 8.56
CA ARG A 436 11.73 -0.09 9.44
C ARG A 436 11.57 -1.54 9.83
N SER A 437 11.67 -2.48 8.89
CA SER A 437 11.51 -3.92 9.18
C SER A 437 12.84 -4.63 9.38
N GLU A 438 12.82 -5.81 10.00
CA GLU A 438 14.00 -6.67 10.12
C GLU A 438 14.56 -7.06 8.75
N LYS A 439 13.68 -7.28 7.77
CA LYS A 439 14.06 -7.59 6.39
C LYS A 439 14.74 -6.39 5.72
N GLY A 440 14.22 -5.18 5.95
CA GLY A 440 14.86 -3.94 5.53
C GLY A 440 16.24 -3.75 6.17
N GLU A 441 16.40 -4.08 7.45
CA GLU A 441 17.68 -3.98 8.16
C GLU A 441 18.72 -4.95 7.60
N LYS A 442 18.33 -6.19 7.32
CA LYS A 442 19.22 -7.17 6.66
C LYS A 442 19.71 -6.65 5.31
N LEU A 443 18.80 -6.15 4.46
CA LEU A 443 19.16 -5.56 3.16
C LEU A 443 20.10 -4.36 3.32
N TYR A 444 19.75 -3.40 4.18
CA TYR A 444 20.55 -2.22 4.43
C TYR A 444 21.98 -2.57 4.86
N ASN A 445 22.12 -3.44 5.86
CA ASN A 445 23.43 -3.82 6.40
C ASN A 445 24.26 -4.62 5.39
N ALA A 446 23.64 -5.54 4.64
CA ALA A 446 24.33 -6.34 3.64
C ALA A 446 24.84 -5.47 2.47
N SER A 447 23.99 -4.60 1.94
CA SER A 447 24.37 -3.65 0.88
C SER A 447 25.44 -2.64 1.34
N LEU A 448 25.37 -2.15 2.58
CA LEU A 448 26.38 -1.23 3.15
C LEU A 448 27.73 -1.94 3.32
N LYS A 449 27.74 -3.17 3.86
CA LYS A 449 28.96 -3.96 4.07
C LYS A 449 29.71 -4.22 2.77
N GLU A 450 28.99 -4.35 1.66
CA GLU A 450 29.55 -4.55 0.32
C GLU A 450 29.82 -3.23 -0.43
N ASN A 451 29.73 -2.08 0.24
CA ASN A 451 30.04 -0.75 -0.29
C ASN A 451 29.15 -0.30 -1.47
N TYR A 452 27.89 -0.72 -1.53
CA TYR A 452 26.96 -0.24 -2.57
C TYR A 452 26.58 1.24 -2.38
N PHE A 453 26.74 1.76 -1.16
CA PHE A 453 26.48 3.15 -0.82
C PHE A 453 27.33 3.59 0.37
N GLN A 454 27.43 4.89 0.54
CA GLN A 454 28.05 5.54 1.68
C GLN A 454 26.99 6.20 2.57
N VAL A 455 27.31 6.35 3.85
CA VAL A 455 26.38 6.89 4.85
C VAL A 455 27.03 7.95 5.71
N ARG A 456 26.20 8.85 6.25
CA ARG A 456 26.54 9.78 7.31
C ARG A 456 25.39 9.89 8.29
N ASP A 457 25.69 10.39 9.47
CA ASP A 457 24.65 10.70 10.45
C ASP A 457 23.70 11.76 9.88
N ILE A 458 22.41 11.55 10.13
CA ILE A 458 21.41 12.56 9.82
C ILE A 458 21.52 13.68 10.85
N PRO A 459 21.49 14.97 10.43
CA PRO A 459 21.50 16.08 11.39
C PRO A 459 20.32 15.98 12.37
N THR A 460 20.54 16.43 13.60
CA THR A 460 19.54 16.40 14.68
C THR A 460 19.20 17.82 15.18
N ASP A 461 19.87 18.83 14.67
CA ASP A 461 19.69 20.24 14.99
C ASP A 461 18.63 20.91 14.12
N LYS A 462 17.81 21.75 14.74
CA LYS A 462 16.82 22.58 14.03
C LYS A 462 17.54 23.61 13.14
N PRO A 463 16.99 23.95 11.96
CA PRO A 463 15.70 23.54 11.40
C PRO A 463 15.79 22.37 10.40
N PHE A 464 16.90 21.61 10.39
CA PHE A 464 17.21 20.62 9.36
C PHE A 464 17.14 19.18 9.92
N GLY A 465 17.48 18.17 9.12
CA GLY A 465 17.63 16.80 9.62
C GLY A 465 16.34 16.15 10.12
N ILE A 466 16.43 15.40 11.23
CA ILE A 466 15.27 14.76 11.89
C ILE A 466 14.16 15.76 12.24
N PRO A 467 14.45 16.91 12.90
CA PRO A 467 13.41 17.90 13.20
C PRO A 467 12.60 18.39 12.00
N LEU A 468 13.21 18.45 10.80
CA LEU A 468 12.49 18.83 9.58
C LEU A 468 11.54 17.72 9.12
N ILE A 469 11.96 16.47 9.21
CA ILE A 469 11.13 15.31 8.85
C ILE A 469 9.91 15.24 9.76
N GLU A 470 10.13 15.38 11.08
CA GLU A 470 9.07 15.42 12.09
C GLU A 470 8.05 16.51 11.78
N LYS A 471 8.52 17.76 11.63
CA LYS A 471 7.68 18.91 11.33
C LYS A 471 6.83 18.71 10.08
N LEU A 472 7.40 18.15 9.02
CA LEU A 472 6.67 17.93 7.76
C LEU A 472 5.71 16.74 7.84
N ALA A 473 6.07 15.66 8.55
CA ALA A 473 5.19 14.51 8.76
C ALA A 473 3.97 14.90 9.61
N GLU A 474 4.21 15.60 10.73
CA GLU A 474 3.16 16.17 11.58
C GLU A 474 2.29 17.15 10.80
N GLY A 475 2.90 18.11 10.10
CA GLY A 475 2.16 19.09 9.31
C GLY A 475 1.32 18.48 8.18
N LYS A 476 1.76 17.36 7.58
CA LYS A 476 0.94 16.60 6.63
C LYS A 476 -0.24 15.95 7.34
N ARG A 477 0.02 15.21 8.42
CA ARG A 477 -0.98 14.51 9.23
C ARG A 477 -2.08 15.47 9.69
N THR A 478 -1.73 16.53 10.41
CA THR A 478 -2.69 17.50 10.97
C THR A 478 -3.50 18.22 9.90
N ARG A 479 -2.89 18.66 8.78
CA ARG A 479 -3.64 19.34 7.71
C ARG A 479 -4.63 18.40 7.04
N ASN A 480 -4.19 17.19 6.73
CA ASN A 480 -4.97 16.25 5.94
C ASN A 480 -6.02 15.51 6.76
N PHE A 481 -5.86 15.47 8.08
CA PHE A 481 -6.83 14.86 8.97
C PHE A 481 -8.20 15.55 8.92
N LYS A 482 -8.26 16.88 8.78
CA LYS A 482 -9.53 17.61 8.56
C LYS A 482 -10.22 17.18 7.26
N GLY A 483 -9.44 17.01 6.18
CA GLY A 483 -9.93 16.50 4.91
C GLY A 483 -10.45 15.07 5.03
N LEU A 484 -9.74 14.22 5.77
CA LEU A 484 -10.15 12.86 6.07
C LEU A 484 -11.48 12.81 6.85
N LYS A 485 -11.64 13.64 7.90
CA LYS A 485 -12.89 13.77 8.67
C LYS A 485 -14.09 14.14 7.80
N LYS A 486 -13.90 15.11 6.89
CA LYS A 486 -14.96 15.54 5.98
C LYS A 486 -15.42 14.40 5.07
N ILE A 487 -14.46 13.73 4.42
CA ILE A 487 -14.71 12.58 3.55
C ILE A 487 -15.47 11.47 4.29
N LEU A 488 -15.05 11.20 5.53
CA LEU A 488 -15.67 10.23 6.42
C LEU A 488 -17.15 10.49 6.66
N SER A 489 -17.53 11.76 6.83
CA SER A 489 -18.93 12.15 7.05
C SER A 489 -19.82 12.06 5.80
N GLU A 490 -19.22 12.03 4.61
CA GLU A 490 -19.91 12.03 3.31
C GLU A 490 -20.11 10.61 2.75
N LEU A 491 -19.56 9.59 3.42
CA LEU A 491 -19.59 8.20 2.96
C LEU A 491 -20.49 7.32 3.83
N PRO A 492 -21.07 6.25 3.29
CA PRO A 492 -21.84 5.33 4.10
C PRO A 492 -20.96 4.76 5.23
N PRO A 493 -21.46 4.67 6.47
CA PRO A 493 -20.67 4.30 7.67
C PRO A 493 -19.82 3.04 7.49
N TYR A 494 -20.35 2.10 6.72
CA TYR A 494 -19.79 0.77 6.47
C TYR A 494 -18.47 0.76 5.67
N TYR A 495 -18.17 1.81 4.90
CA TYR A 495 -16.94 1.86 4.09
C TYR A 495 -15.69 2.26 4.89
N TYR A 496 -15.88 2.70 6.13
CA TYR A 496 -14.93 3.56 6.79
C TYR A 496 -14.74 3.29 8.30
N ASN A 497 -15.34 2.24 8.86
CA ASN A 497 -15.12 1.79 10.25
C ASN A 497 -13.64 1.73 10.66
N SER A 498 -12.70 1.55 9.71
CA SER A 498 -11.26 1.60 9.97
C SER A 498 -10.63 3.00 9.97
N LEU A 499 -11.11 3.97 9.17
CA LEU A 499 -10.55 5.34 9.19
C LEU A 499 -11.28 6.25 10.18
N GLU A 500 -12.50 5.94 10.62
CA GLU A 500 -13.11 6.62 11.77
C GLU A 500 -12.41 6.23 13.09
N LYS A 501 -11.91 4.99 13.20
CA LYS A 501 -10.98 4.57 14.27
C LYS A 501 -9.63 5.28 14.22
N ILE A 502 -9.27 5.87 13.07
CA ILE A 502 -8.14 6.80 12.95
C ILE A 502 -8.51 8.18 13.53
N LEU A 503 -9.79 8.56 13.58
CA LEU A 503 -10.24 9.90 14.00
C LEU A 503 -10.36 10.14 15.50
N LYS A 504 -10.69 9.12 16.31
CA LYS A 504 -10.88 9.28 17.78
C LYS A 504 -9.62 9.74 18.54
N VAL A 505 -8.51 9.83 17.84
CA VAL A 505 -7.16 10.04 18.36
C VAL A 505 -6.75 11.51 18.41
N GLU A 506 -7.23 12.35 17.49
CA GLU A 506 -6.74 13.74 17.36
C GLU A 506 -7.73 14.79 17.92
N GLU A 507 -8.76 14.40 18.66
CA GLU A 507 -9.68 15.37 19.33
C GLU A 507 -9.22 15.82 20.72
N GLN A 508 -7.94 15.64 21.07
CA GLN A 508 -7.35 16.22 22.29
C GLN A 508 -6.46 17.43 22.00
#